data_AF-A0A938W1H4-F1
#
_entry.id   AF-A0A938W1H4-F1
#
_cell.length_a   1.000
_cell.length_b   1.000
_cell.length_c   1.000
_cell.angle_alpha   90.00
_cell.angle_beta   90.00
_cell.angle_gamma   90.00
#
_symmetry.space_group_name_H-M   'P 1'
#
loop_
_entity.id
_entity.type
_entity.pdbx_description
1 polymer ?
#
loop_
_entity_poly.entity_id
_entity_poly.type
_entity_poly.pdbx_seq_one_letter_code
_entity_poly.pdbx_strand_id
1 'polypeptide(L)' 'MQPARPYTVAIGYSANQVAAIMPVTLALYFWDGARWVREPTSRVAVAQNRMTATPSRFSIWAVLGEMRKAYLPLTLR' A
#
# COMPACT_ATOMS: atom_id res chain seq x y z
N MET A 1 22.22 4.25 7.35
CA MET A 1 22.72 3.12 6.52
C MET A 1 21.82 2.98 5.29
N GLN A 2 22.38 2.59 4.15
CA GLN A 2 21.61 2.32 2.93
C GLN A 2 22.09 1.00 2.30
N PRO A 3 21.19 0.21 1.68
CA PRO A 3 21.56 -1.05 1.07
C PRO A 3 22.40 -0.82 -0.21
N ALA A 4 23.38 -1.69 -0.45
CA ALA A 4 24.26 -1.60 -1.61
C ALA A 4 23.56 -1.92 -2.95
N ARG A 5 22.42 -2.61 -2.89
CA ARG A 5 21.55 -2.93 -4.04
C ARG A 5 20.09 -2.85 -3.60
N PRO A 6 19.15 -2.56 -4.52
CA PRO A 6 17.74 -2.70 -4.22
C PRO A 6 17.41 -4.12 -3.76
N TYR A 7 16.38 -4.24 -2.93
CA TYR A 7 15.89 -5.52 -2.43
C TYR A 7 14.40 -5.66 -2.68
N THR A 8 13.91 -6.89 -2.79
CA THR A 8 12.48 -7.14 -3.01
C THR A 8 11.75 -7.30 -1.69
N VAL A 9 10.71 -6.50 -1.48
CA VAL A 9 9.72 -6.70 -0.43
C VAL A 9 8.49 -7.36 -1.05
N ALA A 10 8.01 -8.43 -0.45
CA ALA A 10 6.76 -9.07 -0.82
C ALA A 10 5.89 -9.26 0.42
N ILE A 11 4.69 -8.70 0.39
CA ILE A 11 3.73 -8.75 1.49
C ILE A 11 2.46 -9.40 0.96
N GLY A 12 2.11 -10.55 1.54
CA GLY A 12 0.78 -11.11 1.40
C GLY A 12 -0.18 -10.39 2.34
N TYR A 13 -1.40 -10.16 1.90
CA TYR A 13 -2.48 -9.67 2.73
C TYR A 13 -3.72 -10.56 2.59
N SER A 14 -4.67 -10.41 3.49
CA SER A 14 -5.97 -11.08 3.41
C SER A 14 -7.11 -10.07 3.33
N ALA A 15 -8.26 -10.49 2.79
CA ALA A 15 -9.39 -9.60 2.57
C ALA A 15 -9.88 -8.91 3.86
N ASN A 16 -9.81 -9.60 5.01
CA ASN A 16 -10.17 -9.04 6.32
C ASN A 16 -9.16 -7.97 6.81
N GLN A 17 -7.86 -8.11 6.51
CA GLN A 17 -6.85 -7.10 6.89
C GLN A 17 -7.05 -5.78 6.15
N VAL A 18 -7.63 -5.83 4.95
CA VAL A 18 -7.83 -4.66 4.07
C VAL A 18 -9.31 -4.38 3.80
N ALA A 19 -10.21 -4.85 4.67
CA ALA A 19 -11.66 -4.83 4.40
C ALA A 19 -12.20 -3.42 4.09
N ALA A 20 -11.72 -2.41 4.82
CA ALA A 20 -12.09 -1.01 4.64
C ALA A 20 -11.32 -0.28 3.53
N ILE A 21 -10.31 -0.92 2.93
CA ILE A 21 -9.38 -0.32 1.97
C ILE A 21 -9.72 -0.84 0.56
N MET A 22 -9.58 0.03 -0.45
CA MET A 22 -9.65 -0.36 -1.86
C MET A 22 -8.35 -1.10 -2.24
N PRO A 23 -8.37 -2.42 -2.51
CA PRO A 23 -7.14 -3.21 -2.66
C PRO A 23 -6.24 -2.74 -3.81
N VAL A 24 -6.85 -2.19 -4.88
CA VAL A 24 -6.12 -1.65 -6.04
C VAL A 24 -5.25 -0.43 -5.71
N THR A 25 -5.52 0.24 -4.59
CA THR A 25 -4.78 1.43 -4.15
C THR A 25 -3.66 1.10 -3.16
N LEU A 26 -3.53 -0.17 -2.76
CA LEU A 26 -2.51 -0.59 -1.80
C LEU A 26 -1.10 -0.34 -2.36
N ALA A 27 -0.25 0.25 -1.53
CA ALA A 27 1.16 0.44 -1.80
C ALA A 27 1.98 0.36 -0.50
N LEU A 28 3.28 0.15 -0.67
CA LEU A 28 4.24 0.21 0.42
C LEU A 28 4.61 1.69 0.64
N TYR A 29 4.67 2.13 1.88
CA TYR A 29 5.05 3.48 2.26
C TYR A 29 6.24 3.42 3.22
N PHE A 30 7.25 4.26 2.97
CA PHE A 30 8.32 4.49 3.94
C PHE A 30 8.04 5.71 4.79
N TRP A 31 8.53 5.71 6.01
CA TRP A 31 8.60 6.91 6.84
C TRP A 31 9.80 7.77 6.43
N ASP A 32 9.59 9.06 6.13
CA ASP A 32 10.66 10.01 5.77
C ASP A 32 11.17 10.85 6.95
N GLY A 33 10.60 10.65 8.15
CA GLY A 33 10.88 11.45 9.35
C GLY A 33 9.71 12.36 9.74
N ALA A 34 8.82 12.70 8.81
CA ALA A 34 7.67 13.58 9.03
C ALA A 34 6.35 13.00 8.52
N ARG A 35 6.38 12.19 7.46
CA ARG A 35 5.19 11.63 6.82
C ARG A 35 5.47 10.28 6.17
N TRP A 36 4.39 9.57 5.89
CA TRP A 36 4.39 8.38 5.05
C TRP A 36 4.50 8.79 3.58
N VAL A 37 5.50 8.28 2.89
CA VAL A 37 5.74 8.53 1.47
C VAL A 37 5.63 7.22 0.70
N ARG A 38 4.85 7.23 -0.38
CA ARG A 38 4.63 6.06 -1.22
C ARG A 38 5.95 5.63 -1.84
N GLU A 39 6.30 4.35 -1.68
CA GLU A 39 7.45 3.75 -2.35
C GLU A 39 7.15 3.65 -3.85
N PRO A 40 7.94 4.31 -4.73
CA PRO A 40 7.64 4.42 -6.16
C PRO A 40 7.51 3.07 -6.86
N THR A 41 8.28 2.08 -6.41
CA THR A 41 8.33 0.74 -7.02
C THR A 41 7.17 -0.17 -6.60
N SER A 42 6.26 0.31 -5.74
CA SER A 42 5.12 -0.46 -5.24
C SER A 42 4.17 -0.90 -6.35
N ARG A 43 3.89 -2.20 -6.38
CA ARG A 43 2.92 -2.87 -7.25
C ARG A 43 2.00 -3.77 -6.42
N VAL A 44 0.73 -3.84 -6.79
CA VAL A 44 -0.25 -4.73 -6.16
C VAL A 44 -0.83 -5.69 -7.20
N ALA A 45 -0.84 -6.97 -6.87
CA ALA A 45 -1.51 -8.02 -7.60
C ALA A 45 -2.75 -8.44 -6.80
N VAL A 46 -3.87 -7.74 -7.04
CA VAL A 46 -5.10 -7.90 -6.23
C VAL A 46 -5.62 -9.33 -6.27
N ALA A 47 -5.60 -9.98 -7.44
CA ALA A 47 -6.05 -11.37 -7.59
C ALA A 47 -5.23 -12.38 -6.78
N GLN A 48 -3.99 -12.03 -6.41
CA GLN A 48 -3.07 -12.87 -5.65
C GLN A 48 -2.97 -12.44 -4.18
N ASN A 49 -3.73 -11.42 -3.78
CA ASN A 49 -3.63 -10.74 -2.49
C ASN A 49 -2.18 -10.44 -2.07
N ARG A 50 -1.39 -9.91 -3.02
CA ARG A 50 0.04 -9.70 -2.84
C ARG A 50 0.46 -8.32 -3.30
N MET A 51 1.29 -7.67 -2.49
CA MET A 51 1.97 -6.43 -2.82
C MET A 51 3.48 -6.67 -2.90
N THR A 52 4.14 -6.06 -3.87
CA THR A 52 5.60 -6.08 -4.01
C THR A 52 6.17 -4.69 -4.19
N ALA A 53 7.41 -4.49 -3.77
CA ALA A 53 8.20 -3.29 -4.03
C ALA A 53 9.68 -3.67 -4.14
N THR A 54 10.48 -2.79 -4.76
CA THR A 54 11.93 -2.95 -4.84
C THR A 54 12.65 -1.71 -4.28
N PRO A 55 12.59 -1.45 -2.96
CA PRO A 55 13.22 -0.27 -2.39
C PRO A 55 14.74 -0.32 -2.46
N SER A 56 15.36 0.85 -2.48
CA SER A 56 16.82 1.04 -2.40
C SER A 56 17.26 1.69 -1.07
N ARG A 57 16.40 1.63 -0.04
CA ARG A 57 16.62 2.30 1.26
C ARG A 57 16.10 1.44 2.40
N PHE A 58 16.67 1.59 3.59
CA PHE A 58 16.06 1.10 4.81
C PHE A 58 15.13 2.16 5.40
N SER A 59 13.99 1.73 5.94
CA SER A 59 13.03 2.59 6.62
C SER A 59 12.09 1.74 7.50
N ILE A 60 11.22 2.42 8.25
CA ILE A 60 10.00 1.85 8.80
C ILE A 60 8.97 1.84 7.68
N TRP A 61 8.26 0.73 7.55
CA TRP A 61 7.34 0.50 6.43
C TRP A 61 5.91 0.32 6.92
N ALA A 62 4.96 0.81 6.12
CA ALA A 62 3.54 0.54 6.30
C ALA A 62 2.90 0.18 4.95
N VAL A 63 1.85 -0.64 4.99
CA VAL A 63 0.98 -0.89 3.85
C VAL A 63 -0.23 0.02 4.01
N LEU A 64 -0.43 0.95 3.07
CA LEU A 64 -1.53 1.91 3.11
C LEU A 64 -2.28 1.90 1.77
N GLY A 65 -3.54 2.31 1.79
CA GLY A 65 -4.38 2.49 0.62
C GLY A 65 -5.57 3.39 0.92
N GLU A 66 -6.31 3.75 -0.12
CA GLU A 66 -7.51 4.58 0.00
C GLU A 66 -8.66 3.79 0.61
N MET A 67 -9.40 4.46 1.50
CA MET A 67 -10.61 3.88 2.09
C MET A 67 -11.70 3.70 1.02
N ARG A 68 -12.45 2.61 1.09
CA ARG A 68 -13.64 2.40 0.25
C ARG A 68 -14.66 3.51 0.54
N LYS A 69 -15.03 4.26 -0.49
CA LYS A 69 -16.12 5.25 -0.42
C LYS A 69 -17.39 4.61 -0.94
N ALA A 70 -18.45 4.65 -0.14
CA ALA A 70 -19.80 4.34 -0.57
C ALA A 70 -20.57 5.66 -0.73
N TYR A 71 -21.18 5.86 -1.89
CA TYR A 71 -22.02 7.03 -2.15
C TYR A 71 -23.49 6.60 -2.04
N LEU A 72 -24.24 7.24 -1.16
CA LEU A 72 -25.69 7.04 -1.05
C LEU A 72 -26.39 7.84 -2.16
N PRO A 73 -27.37 7.26 -2.87
CA PRO A 73 -28.15 8.00 -3.84
C PRO A 73 -28.97 9.09 -3.13
N LEU A 74 -28.87 10.33 -3.61
CA LEU A 74 -29.73 11.43 -3.18
C LEU A 74 -31.09 11.24 -3.85
N THR A 75 -32.10 10.83 -3.08
CA THR A 75 -33.49 10.83 -3.53
C THR A 75 -34.09 12.20 -3.27
N LEU A 76 -34.20 13.04 -4.31
CA LEU A 76 -35.07 14.21 -4.27
C LEU A 76 -36.53 13.72 -4.28
N ARG A 77 -37.32 14.16 -3.30
CA ARG A 77 -38.78 14.01 -3.31
C ARG A 77 -39.43 15.20 -3.98
#